data_AF-A0AAU6AEX9-F1
#
_entry.id   AF-A0AAU6AEX9-F1
#
_cell.length_a   1.000
_cell.length_b   1.000
_cell.length_c   1.000
_cell.angle_alpha   90.00
_cell.angle_beta   90.00
_cell.angle_gamma   90.00
#
_symmetry.space_group_name_H-M   'P 1'
#
loop_
_entity.id
_entity.type
_entity.pdbx_description
1 polymer ?
#
loop_
_entity_poly.entity_id
_entity_poly.type
_entity_poly.pdbx_seq_one_letter_code
_entity_poly.pdbx_strand_id
1 'polypeptide(L)'
;MAEQLRRLRVEAGAPTLRQLSKKIEENPEFPGIASPSTLSDLFSGKRLPKWPVLESVVRALDGDERQWLLTWEKLVMLREVQALTTATDPTRPWAPYPEE
;
A
#
# COMPACT_ATOMS: atom_id res chain seq x y z
N MET A 1 -4.15 -8.16 2.82
CA MET A 1 -3.48 -7.59 1.63
C MET A 1 -2.14 -8.25 1.32
N ALA A 2 -1.15 -8.22 2.23
CA ALA A 2 0.17 -8.82 1.98
C ALA A 2 0.09 -10.31 1.58
N GLU A 3 -0.78 -11.10 2.22
CA GLU A 3 -0.99 -12.51 1.87
C GLU A 3 -1.66 -12.70 0.51
N GLN A 4 -2.66 -11.88 0.17
CA GLN A 4 -3.29 -11.89 -1.17
C GLN A 4 -2.29 -11.51 -2.25
N LEU A 5 -1.40 -10.54 -2.01
CA LEU A 5 -0.34 -10.17 -2.94
C LEU A 5 0.65 -11.31 -3.13
N ARG A 6 0.99 -12.04 -2.06
CA ARG A 6 1.83 -13.25 -2.17
C ARG A 6 1.15 -14.33 -2.99
N ARG A 7 -0.16 -14.55 -2.84
CA ARG A 7 -0.92 -15.50 -3.66
C ARG A 7 -0.93 -15.09 -5.13
N LEU A 8 -1.28 -13.83 -5.42
CA LEU A 8 -1.26 -13.28 -6.77
C LEU A 8 0.13 -13.42 -7.42
N ARG A 9 1.19 -13.15 -6.64
CA ARG A 9 2.56 -13.33 -7.09
C ARG A 9 2.87 -14.78 -7.44
N VAL A 10 2.39 -15.75 -6.67
CA VAL A 10 2.56 -17.19 -6.97
C VAL A 10 1.76 -17.59 -8.22
N GLU A 11 0.53 -17.12 -8.35
CA GLU A 11 -0.33 -17.35 -9.54
C GLU A 11 0.31 -16.79 -10.82
N ALA A 12 0.97 -15.63 -10.71
CA ALA A 12 1.73 -15.02 -11.80
C ALA A 12 3.11 -15.66 -12.07
N GLY A 13 3.46 -16.78 -11.41
CA GLY A 13 4.73 -17.50 -11.63
C GLY A 13 5.86 -17.16 -10.66
N ALA A 14 5.54 -16.58 -9.49
CA ALA A 14 6.47 -16.24 -8.42
C ALA A 14 7.68 -15.33 -8.80
N PRO A 15 7.51 -14.27 -9.63
CA PRO A 15 8.62 -13.40 -10.02
C PRO A 15 9.31 -12.75 -8.81
N THR A 16 10.64 -12.62 -8.81
CA THR A 16 11.35 -11.93 -7.71
C THR A 16 11.03 -10.44 -7.66
N LEU A 17 11.21 -9.78 -6.50
CA LEU A 17 10.96 -8.34 -6.37
C LEU A 17 11.78 -7.49 -7.37
N ARG A 18 13.02 -7.93 -7.67
CA ARG A 18 13.86 -7.31 -8.71
C ARG A 18 13.29 -7.51 -10.11
N GLN A 19 12.82 -8.71 -10.44
CA GLN A 19 12.17 -8.96 -11.73
C GLN A 19 10.88 -8.17 -11.88
N LEU A 20 10.10 -8.06 -10.80
CA LEU A 20 8.86 -7.30 -10.81
C LEU A 20 9.12 -5.80 -10.99
N SER A 21 10.09 -5.24 -10.27
CA SER A 21 10.52 -3.84 -10.45
C SER A 21 11.00 -3.58 -11.88
N LYS A 22 11.82 -4.48 -12.44
CA LYS A 22 12.27 -4.36 -13.82
C LYS A 22 11.11 -4.44 -14.82
N LYS A 23 10.16 -5.36 -14.62
CA LYS A 23 8.97 -5.52 -15.47
C LYS A 23 8.06 -4.28 -15.43
N ILE A 24 8.00 -3.60 -14.28
CA ILE A 24 7.28 -2.32 -14.12
C ILE A 24 8.04 -1.20 -14.84
N GLU A 25 9.37 -1.14 -14.71
CA GLU A 25 10.21 -0.19 -15.45
C GLU A 25 10.13 -0.36 -16.98
N GLU A 26 10.05 -1.60 -17.45
CA GLU A 26 9.91 -1.93 -18.88
C GLU A 26 8.52 -1.61 -19.44
N ASN A 27 7.53 -1.35 -18.57
CA ASN A 27 6.16 -1.05 -18.98
C ASN A 27 6.01 0.45 -19.26
N PRO A 28 5.66 0.86 -20.50
CA PRO A 28 5.63 2.28 -20.88
C PRO A 28 4.55 3.10 -20.16
N GLU A 29 3.56 2.43 -19.57
CA GLU A 29 2.47 3.08 -18.85
C GLU A 29 2.85 3.54 -17.43
N PHE A 30 3.85 2.90 -16.80
CA PHE A 30 4.21 3.19 -15.40
C PHE A 30 5.72 3.07 -15.10
N PRO A 31 6.58 3.84 -15.80
CA PRO A 31 8.01 3.73 -15.63
C PRO A 31 8.44 4.16 -14.21
N GLY A 32 9.14 3.26 -13.50
CA GLY A 32 9.88 3.60 -12.28
C GLY A 32 9.04 3.93 -11.03
N ILE A 33 7.74 3.64 -11.03
CA ILE A 33 6.86 3.99 -9.90
C ILE A 33 7.07 3.10 -8.66
N ALA A 34 7.69 1.93 -8.82
CA ALA A 34 7.82 0.92 -7.79
C ALA A 34 9.27 0.40 -7.65
N SER A 35 10.00 0.94 -6.67
CA SER A 35 11.32 0.45 -6.28
C SER A 35 11.26 -0.88 -5.53
N PRO A 36 12.30 -1.74 -5.57
CA PRO A 36 12.33 -3.02 -4.86
C PRO A 36 12.14 -2.88 -3.35
N SER A 37 12.61 -1.78 -2.75
CA SER A 37 12.36 -1.45 -1.33
C SER A 37 10.89 -1.21 -1.05
N THR A 38 10.20 -0.44 -1.90
CA THR A 38 8.75 -0.18 -1.80
C THR A 38 7.95 -1.47 -1.96
N LEU A 39 8.35 -2.34 -2.88
CA LEU A 39 7.73 -3.66 -3.01
C LEU A 39 7.92 -4.49 -1.74
N SER A 40 9.12 -4.48 -1.14
CA SER A 40 9.36 -5.21 0.11
C SER A 40 8.46 -4.73 1.26
N ASP A 41 8.31 -3.41 1.43
CA ASP A 41 7.39 -2.82 2.43
C ASP A 41 5.93 -3.19 2.16
N LEU A 42 5.53 -3.19 0.88
CA LEU A 42 4.21 -3.60 0.40
C LEU A 42 3.90 -5.07 0.75
N PHE A 43 4.80 -5.98 0.40
CA PHE A 43 4.65 -7.42 0.69
C PHE A 43 4.82 -7.77 2.17
N SER A 44 5.39 -6.86 2.96
CA SER A 44 5.48 -6.96 4.42
C SER A 44 4.24 -6.42 5.13
N GLY A 45 3.39 -5.64 4.44
CA GLY A 45 2.21 -5.00 5.04
C GLY A 45 2.55 -3.89 6.04
N LYS A 46 3.80 -3.41 6.06
CA LYS A 46 4.26 -2.32 6.95
C LYS A 46 3.65 -0.98 6.57
N ARG A 47 3.41 -0.76 5.28
CA ARG A 47 2.78 0.45 4.75
C ARG A 47 1.75 0.13 3.70
N LEU A 48 0.66 0.90 3.75
CA LEU A 48 -0.35 0.97 2.70
C LEU A 48 0.24 1.77 1.52
N PRO A 49 0.41 1.16 0.34
CA PRO A 49 0.93 1.86 -0.84
C PRO A 49 -0.09 2.89 -1.35
N LYS A 50 0.37 3.79 -2.23
CA LYS A 50 -0.55 4.59 -3.06
C LYS A 50 -1.17 3.72 -4.15
N TRP A 51 -2.40 4.02 -4.53
CA TRP A 51 -3.11 3.35 -5.64
C TRP A 51 -2.25 3.13 -6.90
N PRO A 52 -1.60 4.15 -7.49
CA PRO A 52 -0.80 3.98 -8.71
C PRO A 52 0.35 2.97 -8.56
N VAL A 53 0.95 2.85 -7.36
CA VAL A 53 2.00 1.84 -7.11
C VAL A 53 1.40 0.43 -7.09
N LEU A 54 0.23 0.28 -6.47
CA LEU A 54 -0.46 -1.00 -6.39
C LEU A 54 -0.97 -1.44 -7.77
N GLU A 55 -1.57 -0.52 -8.53
CA GLU A 55 -2.05 -0.75 -9.89
C GLU A 55 -0.94 -1.26 -10.80
N SER A 56 0.23 -0.61 -10.82
CA SER A 56 1.37 -1.07 -11.62
C SER A 56 1.84 -2.47 -11.21
N VAL A 57 1.83 -2.77 -9.91
CA VAL A 57 2.20 -4.11 -9.39
C VAL A 57 1.19 -5.16 -9.84
N VAL A 58 -0.10 -4.88 -9.69
CA VAL A 58 -1.19 -5.79 -10.07
C VAL A 58 -1.16 -6.03 -11.58
N ARG A 59 -0.99 -4.99 -12.38
CA ARG A 59 -0.88 -5.08 -13.83
C ARG A 59 0.37 -5.82 -14.29
N ALA A 60 1.51 -5.62 -13.62
CA ALA A 60 2.73 -6.40 -13.91
C ALA A 60 2.60 -7.89 -13.56
N LEU A 61 1.73 -8.21 -12.60
CA LEU A 61 1.35 -9.58 -12.21
C LEU A 61 0.15 -10.12 -13.00
N ASP A 62 -0.36 -9.38 -13.99
CA ASP A 62 -1.55 -9.75 -14.78
C ASP A 62 -2.82 -9.96 -13.92
N GLY A 63 -2.91 -9.25 -12.80
CA GLY A 63 -4.04 -9.31 -11.88
C GLY A 63 -5.16 -8.33 -12.23
N ASP A 64 -6.33 -8.55 -11.64
CA ASP A 64 -7.52 -7.70 -11.87
C ASP A 64 -7.44 -6.40 -11.05
N GLU A 65 -7.04 -5.31 -11.71
CA GLU A 65 -6.91 -3.98 -11.10
C GLU A 65 -8.20 -3.51 -10.40
N ARG A 66 -9.39 -3.82 -10.92
CA ARG A 66 -10.66 -3.37 -10.31
C ARG A 66 -10.93 -4.08 -8.98
N GLN A 67 -10.64 -5.38 -8.89
CA GLN A 67 -10.72 -6.13 -7.63
C GLN A 67 -9.75 -5.58 -6.59
N TRP A 68 -8.56 -5.21 -7.02
CA TRP A 68 -7.53 -4.64 -6.15
C TRP A 68 -7.84 -3.22 -5.70
N LEU A 69 -8.50 -2.40 -6.54
CA LEU A 69 -8.97 -1.07 -6.19
C LEU A 69 -9.96 -1.11 -5.04
N LEU A 70 -10.99 -1.96 -5.14
CA LEU A 70 -11.98 -2.15 -4.09
C LEU A 70 -11.34 -2.63 -2.77
N THR A 71 -10.36 -3.52 -2.88
CA THR A 71 -9.62 -4.01 -1.71
C THR A 71 -8.78 -2.90 -1.08
N TRP A 72 -8.10 -2.08 -1.88
CA TRP A 72 -7.28 -0.96 -1.42
C TRP A 72 -8.12 0.13 -0.77
N GLU A 73 -9.20 0.55 -1.41
CA GLU A 73 -10.11 1.57 -0.91
C GLU A 73 -10.68 1.18 0.46
N LYS A 74 -11.12 -0.09 0.61
CA LYS A 74 -11.57 -0.62 1.90
C LYS A 74 -10.50 -0.51 2.99
N LEU A 75 -9.23 -0.78 2.66
CA LEU A 75 -8.13 -0.71 3.61
C LEU A 75 -7.75 0.72 3.98
N VAL A 76 -7.80 1.65 3.02
CA VAL A 76 -7.62 3.08 3.27
C VAL A 76 -8.71 3.57 4.21
N MET A 77 -9.97 3.30 3.89
CA MET A 77 -11.12 3.70 4.70
C MET A 77 -11.05 3.12 6.12
N LEU A 78 -10.71 1.84 6.29
CA LEU A 78 -10.50 1.23 7.61
C LEU A 78 -9.41 1.95 8.41
N ARG A 79 -8.32 2.36 7.75
CA ARG A 79 -7.20 3.07 8.40
C ARG A 79 -7.57 4.49 8.79
N GLU A 80 -8.30 5.20 7.94
CA GLU A 80 -8.81 6.54 8.25
C GLU A 80 -9.78 6.51 9.44
N VAL A 81 -10.69 5.52 9.47
CA VAL A 81 -11.58 5.30 10.61
C VAL A 81 -10.79 5.04 11.88
N GLN A 82 -9.79 4.15 11.85
CA GLN A 82 -8.93 3.91 13.02
C GLN A 82 -8.21 5.17 13.49
N ALA A 83 -7.66 5.97 12.56
CA ALA A 83 -6.99 7.23 12.88
C ALA A 83 -7.93 8.23 13.59
N LEU A 84 -9.17 8.35 13.12
CA LEU A 84 -10.21 9.19 13.73
C LEU A 84 -10.62 8.68 15.13
N THR A 85 -10.66 7.37 15.33
CA THR A 85 -10.96 6.78 16.65
C THR A 85 -9.85 7.05 17.66
N THR A 86 -8.57 6.95 17.26
CA THR A 86 -7.41 7.22 18.13
C THR A 86 -7.17 8.70 18.36
N ALA A 87 -7.61 9.58 17.47
CA ALA A 87 -7.51 11.02 17.64
C ALA A 87 -8.53 11.57 18.66
N THR A 88 -9.55 10.78 19.00
CA THR A 88 -10.45 11.07 20.13
C THR A 88 -9.85 10.48 21.41
N ASP A 89 -8.63 10.90 21.75
CA ASP A 89 -8.13 10.83 23.13
C ASP A 89 -8.35 12.21 23.76
N PRO A 90 -9.41 12.40 24.57
CA PRO A 90 -9.69 13.67 25.24
C PRO A 90 -8.73 13.99 26.40
N THR A 91 -7.68 13.19 26.63
CA THR A 91 -6.74 13.35 27.75
C THR A 91 -5.53 14.22 27.41
N ARG A 92 -5.75 15.28 26.63
CA ARG A 92 -4.89 16.46 26.73
C ARG A 92 -5.42 17.31 27.89
N PRO A 93 -4.89 17.21 29.13
CA PRO A 93 -5.22 18.17 30.15
C PRO A 93 -4.77 19.52 29.63
N TRP A 94 -5.73 20.41 29.41
CA TRP A 94 -5.47 21.82 29.22
C TRP A 94 -4.61 22.27 30.41
N ALA A 95 -3.35 22.65 30.14
CA ALA A 95 -2.55 23.34 31.13
C ALA A 95 -2.95 24.82 31.07
N PRO A 96 -3.48 25.43 32.14
CA PRO A 96 -3.61 26.88 32.18
C PRO A 96 -2.20 27.50 32.11
N TYR A 97 -1.99 28.42 31.17
CA TYR A 97 -0.78 29.24 31.15
C TYR A 97 -0.75 30.10 32.43
N PRO A 98 0.39 30.20 33.13
CA PRO A 98 0.54 31.20 34.18
C PRO A 98 0.68 32.58 33.53
N GLU A 99 -0.22 33.51 33.88
CA GLU A 99 0.01 34.94 33.70
C GLU A 99 0.90 35.43 34.85
N GLU A 100 2.11 35.90 34.52
CA GLU A 100 2.91 36.80 35.36
C GLU A 100 3.43 37.96 34.50
#